data_AF-A0A938RZF6-F1
#
_entry.id   AF-A0A938RZF6-F1
#
_cell.length_a   1.000
_cell.length_b   1.000
_cell.length_c   1.000
_cell.angle_alpha   90.00
_cell.angle_beta   90.00
_cell.angle_gamma   90.00
#
_symmetry.space_group_name_H-M   'P 1'
#
loop_
_entity.id
_entity.type
_entity.pdbx_description
1 polymer ?
#
loop_
_entity_poly.entity_id
_entity_poly.type
_entity_poly.pdbx_seq_one_letter_code
_entity_poly.pdbx_strand_id
1 'polypeptide(L)'
;MAFIAAALVLWFVSANLIGTVLDALPPLHAASGERWQWDAYIIGREFRLSNLLGVAVGVAGGILLWRNEWLFTQAHEIAGELRKVSWPSWPEVRLSTVVVMITTVLVACVLWGFDTVFAFVSRLVYKI
;
A
#
# COMPACT_ATOMS: atom_id res chain seq x y z
N MET A 1 15.62 16.97 -5.43
CA MET A 1 15.77 15.59 -4.89
C MET A 1 14.45 14.84 -4.78
N ALA A 2 13.40 15.41 -4.17
CA ALA A 2 12.11 14.70 -3.97
C ALA A 2 11.44 14.18 -5.26
N PHE A 3 11.52 14.91 -6.38
CA PHE A 3 10.92 14.49 -7.65
C PHE A 3 11.60 13.28 -8.30
N ILE A 4 12.92 13.17 -8.17
CA ILE A 4 13.67 12.02 -8.67
C ILE A 4 13.30 10.78 -7.85
N ALA A 5 13.20 10.93 -6.52
CA ALA A 5 12.75 9.85 -5.65
C ALA A 5 11.31 9.40 -5.98
N ALA A 6 10.39 10.34 -6.20
CA ALA A 6 9.02 10.04 -6.61
C ALA A 6 8.96 9.32 -7.97
N ALA A 7 9.76 9.76 -8.95
CA ALA A 7 9.87 9.10 -10.25
C ALA A 7 10.43 7.67 -10.14
N LEU A 8 11.43 7.44 -9.28
CA LEU A 8 12.00 6.12 -9.01
C LEU A 8 10.99 5.20 -8.29
N VAL A 9 10.25 5.72 -7.31
CA VAL A 9 9.19 4.97 -6.64
C VAL A 9 8.07 4.63 -7.62
N LEU A 10 7.66 5.59 -8.46
CA LEU A 10 6.64 5.37 -9.46
C LEU A 10 7.08 4.33 -10.50
N TRP A 11 8.34 4.37 -10.93
CA TRP A 11 8.92 3.32 -11.76
C TRP A 11 8.83 1.96 -11.07
N PHE A 12 9.35 1.83 -9.85
CA PHE A 12 9.39 0.56 -9.15
C PHE A 12 7.99 -0.04 -8.94
N VAL A 13 7.03 0.77 -8.50
CA VAL A 13 5.66 0.32 -8.26
C VAL A 13 4.96 -0.05 -9.57
N SER A 14 5.10 0.79 -10.60
CA SER A 14 4.47 0.51 -11.91
C SER A 14 5.06 -0.73 -12.58
N ALA A 15 6.38 -0.94 -12.53
CA ALA A 15 7.03 -2.11 -13.09
C ALA A 15 6.54 -3.42 -12.44
N ASN A 16 6.50 -3.48 -11.11
CA ASN A 16 6.01 -4.67 -10.39
C ASN A 16 4.53 -4.94 -10.65
N LEU A 17 3.71 -3.88 -10.70
CA LEU A 17 2.28 -4.02 -10.96
C LEU A 17 2.02 -4.49 -12.40
N ILE A 18 2.70 -3.90 -13.38
CA ILE A 18 2.62 -4.30 -14.78
C ILE A 18 3.09 -5.75 -14.94
N GLY A 19 4.21 -6.13 -14.34
CA GLY A 19 4.70 -7.53 -14.37
C GLY A 19 3.68 -8.51 -13.80
N THR A 20 3.10 -8.20 -12.62
CA THR A 20 2.06 -9.04 -11.99
C THR A 20 0.83 -9.19 -12.88
N VAL A 21 0.40 -8.12 -13.56
CA VAL A 21 -0.75 -8.13 -14.48
C VAL A 21 -0.42 -8.94 -15.74
N LEU A 22 0.76 -8.73 -16.34
CA LEU A 22 1.19 -9.44 -17.54
C LEU A 22 1.37 -10.95 -17.28
N ASP A 23 1.86 -11.33 -16.11
CA ASP A 23 2.00 -12.73 -15.68
C ASP A 23 0.64 -13.38 -15.37
N ALA A 24 -0.35 -12.60 -14.92
CA ALA A 24 -1.70 -13.10 -14.61
C ALA A 24 -2.57 -13.32 -15.86
N LEU A 25 -2.23 -12.73 -17.01
CA LEU A 25 -3.00 -12.85 -18.24
C LEU A 25 -2.69 -14.17 -18.98
N PRO A 26 -3.71 -14.96 -19.38
CA PRO A 26 -3.49 -16.17 -20.15
C PRO A 26 -2.88 -15.84 -21.53
N PRO A 27 -1.91 -16.63 -22.02
CA PRO A 27 -1.31 -16.40 -23.33
C PRO A 27 -2.34 -16.67 -24.44
N LEU A 28 -2.54 -15.71 -25.35
CA LEU A 28 -3.61 -15.76 -26.37
C LEU A 28 -3.40 -16.87 -27.44
N HIS A 29 -2.23 -17.51 -27.51
CA HIS A 29 -1.96 -18.58 -28.47
C HIS A 29 -1.15 -19.72 -27.82
N ALA A 30 -1.83 -20.64 -27.14
CA ALA A 30 -1.26 -21.89 -26.64
C ALA A 30 -1.40 -23.05 -27.65
N ALA A 31 -1.28 -22.77 -28.96
CA ALA A 31 -1.49 -23.76 -30.02
C ALA A 31 -0.18 -24.27 -30.67
N SER A 32 0.94 -23.59 -30.47
CA SER A 32 2.29 -24.06 -30.82
C SER A 32 3.10 -24.04 -29.54
N GLY A 33 3.76 -25.13 -29.16
CA GLY A 33 4.37 -25.40 -27.84
C GLY A 33 5.41 -24.42 -27.28
N GLU A 34 5.50 -23.19 -27.77
CA GLU A 34 6.21 -22.07 -27.17
C GLU A 34 5.20 -21.17 -26.44
N ARG A 35 5.28 -21.12 -25.11
CA ARG A 35 4.44 -20.23 -24.29
C ARG A 35 4.87 -18.78 -24.54
N TRP A 36 4.19 -18.07 -25.43
CA TRP A 36 4.30 -16.61 -25.55
C TRP A 36 3.86 -15.95 -24.23
N GLN A 37 4.82 -15.63 -23.36
CA GLN A 37 4.57 -14.89 -22.13
C GLN A 37 4.56 -13.39 -22.44
N TRP A 38 3.53 -12.68 -21.98
CA TRP A 38 3.38 -11.25 -22.20
C TRP A 38 4.52 -10.42 -21.59
N ASP A 39 5.15 -10.91 -20.53
CA ASP A 39 6.33 -10.32 -19.90
C ASP A 39 7.62 -10.93 -20.49
N ALA A 40 7.89 -10.61 -21.76
CA ALA A 40 9.08 -11.09 -22.45
C ALA A 40 10.37 -10.53 -21.82
N TYR A 41 11.39 -11.40 -21.73
CA TYR A 41 12.74 -11.06 -21.32
C TYR A 41 13.48 -10.45 -22.50
N ILE A 42 13.83 -9.16 -22.43
CA ILE A 42 14.44 -8.43 -23.56
C ILE A 42 15.96 -8.53 -23.50
N ILE A 43 16.54 -8.27 -22.32
CA ILE A 43 18.00 -8.22 -22.12
C ILE A 43 18.35 -8.99 -20.84
N GLY A 44 18.82 -10.22 -21.01
CA GLY A 44 19.07 -11.13 -19.90
C GLY A 44 17.79 -11.50 -19.14
N ARG A 45 17.94 -12.31 -18.08
CA ARG A 45 16.81 -12.74 -17.25
C ARG A 45 16.25 -11.63 -16.34
N GLU A 46 17.02 -10.55 -16.17
CA GLU A 46 16.72 -9.46 -15.24
C GLU A 46 15.91 -8.31 -15.85
N PHE A 47 15.96 -8.11 -17.18
CA PHE A 47 15.29 -6.99 -17.85
C PHE A 47 14.06 -7.44 -18.64
N ARG A 48 12.90 -7.26 -18.00
CA ARG A 48 11.57 -7.63 -18.51
C ARG A 48 10.85 -6.46 -19.19
N LEU A 49 9.84 -6.72 -20.02
CA LEU A 49 8.99 -5.69 -20.65
C LEU A 49 8.35 -4.76 -19.61
N SER A 50 7.91 -5.34 -18.50
CA SER A 50 7.38 -4.60 -17.34
C SER A 50 8.34 -3.54 -16.80
N ASN A 51 9.65 -3.82 -16.75
CA ASN A 51 10.66 -2.86 -16.30
C ASN A 51 10.80 -1.67 -17.25
N LEU A 52 10.81 -1.92 -18.57
CA LEU A 52 10.94 -0.85 -19.57
C LEU A 52 9.71 0.07 -19.57
N LEU A 53 8.50 -0.51 -19.54
CA LEU A 53 7.26 0.25 -19.43
C LEU A 53 7.20 1.02 -18.11
N GLY A 54 7.63 0.39 -17.01
CA GLY A 54 7.74 1.05 -15.72
C GLY A 54 8.69 2.25 -15.75
N VAL A 55 9.85 2.14 -16.41
CA VAL A 55 10.79 3.28 -16.54
C VAL A 55 10.12 4.40 -17.34
N ALA A 56 9.45 4.08 -18.45
CA ALA A 56 8.75 5.06 -19.25
C ALA A 56 7.67 5.81 -18.44
N VAL A 57 6.86 5.07 -17.66
CA VAL A 57 5.85 5.64 -16.75
C VAL A 57 6.50 6.47 -15.64
N GLY A 58 7.58 5.98 -15.04
CA GLY A 58 8.33 6.69 -13.98
C GLY A 58 8.91 8.01 -14.48
N VAL A 59 9.54 8.02 -15.65
CA VAL A 59 10.11 9.22 -16.28
C VAL A 59 9.00 10.18 -16.69
N ALA A 60 7.95 9.71 -17.36
CA ALA A 60 6.82 10.54 -17.75
C ALA A 60 6.13 11.16 -16.54
N GLY A 61 5.87 10.36 -15.49
CA GLY A 61 5.32 10.84 -14.23
C GLY A 61 6.23 11.85 -13.55
N GLY A 62 7.54 11.62 -13.50
CA GLY A 62 8.52 12.58 -12.99
C GLY A 62 8.51 13.92 -13.73
N ILE A 63 8.44 13.89 -15.06
CA ILE A 63 8.36 15.09 -15.90
C ILE A 63 7.03 15.83 -15.67
N LEU A 64 5.91 15.11 -15.60
CA LEU A 64 4.59 15.69 -15.35
C LEU A 64 4.52 16.34 -13.96
N LEU A 65 5.08 15.67 -12.95
CA LEU A 65 5.17 16.19 -11.58
C LEU A 65 6.02 17.46 -11.52
N TRP A 66 7.14 17.52 -12.26
CA TRP A 66 7.98 18.72 -12.29
C TRP A 66 7.33 19.86 -13.10
N ARG A 67 6.63 19.56 -14.19
CA ARG A 67 6.01 20.59 -15.03
C ARG A 67 4.82 21.26 -14.34
N ASN A 68 4.20 20.60 -13.36
CA ASN A 68 3.04 21.14 -12.68
C ASN A 68 3.44 21.94 -11.44
N GLU A 69 3.63 23.25 -11.61
CA GLU A 69 4.02 24.17 -10.54
C GLU A 69 3.01 24.18 -9.38
N TRP A 70 1.73 23.89 -9.64
CA TRP A 70 0.71 23.77 -8.60
C TRP A 70 1.09 22.70 -7.56
N LEU A 71 1.54 21.52 -8.00
CA LEU A 71 1.92 20.43 -7.10
C LEU A 71 3.15 20.78 -6.25
N PHE A 72 4.12 21.48 -6.85
CA PHE A 72 5.32 21.89 -6.13
C PHE A 72 5.01 22.92 -5.04
N THR A 73 4.17 23.90 -5.37
CA THR A 73 3.71 24.92 -4.41
C THR A 73 2.95 24.28 -3.25
N GLN A 74 2.02 23.36 -3.53
CA GLN A 74 1.30 22.62 -2.49
C GLN A 74 2.23 21.79 -1.59
N ALA A 75 3.23 21.10 -2.16
CA ALA A 75 4.20 20.34 -1.35
C ALA A 75 5.02 21.25 -0.42
N HIS A 76 5.36 22.46 -0.88
CA HIS A 76 6.09 23.43 -0.07
C HIS A 76 5.22 24.00 1.07
N GLU A 77 3.96 24.31 0.79
CA GLU A 77 2.98 24.74 1.79
C GLU A 77 2.76 23.68 2.86
N ILE A 78 2.57 22.41 2.46
CA ILE A 78 2.43 21.27 3.37
C ILE A 78 3.68 21.12 4.25
N ALA A 79 4.88 21.20 3.68
CA ALA A 79 6.12 21.14 4.45
C ALA A 79 6.24 22.30 5.46
N GLY A 80 5.77 23.49 5.08
CA GLY A 80 5.67 24.65 5.97
C GLY A 80 4.70 24.41 7.14
N GLU A 81 3.56 23.78 6.87
CA GLU A 81 2.54 23.48 7.88
C GLU A 81 2.96 22.32 8.80
N LEU A 82 3.55 21.26 8.26
CA LEU A 82 4.09 20.13 9.03
C LEU A 82 5.19 20.55 10.00
N ARG A 83 5.89 21.67 9.74
CA ARG A 83 6.87 22.25 10.67
C ARG A 83 6.22 22.92 11.87
N LYS A 84 4.96 23.36 11.76
CA LYS A 84 4.19 23.96 12.87
C LYS A 84 3.59 22.90 13.78
N VAL A 85 3.48 21.65 13.29
CA VAL A 85 3.00 20.52 14.09
C VAL A 85 4.07 20.13 15.11
N SER A 86 3.70 20.13 16.39
CA SER A 86 4.52 19.56 17.45
C SER A 86 4.46 18.04 17.40
N TRP A 87 5.51 17.41 16.88
CA TRP A 87 5.63 15.94 16.92
C TRP A 87 5.82 15.47 18.37
N PRO A 88 5.05 14.45 18.80
CA PRO A 88 5.10 13.98 20.18
C PRO A 88 6.46 13.36 20.50
N SER A 89 6.89 13.54 21.75
CA SER A 89 8.11 12.88 22.22
C SER A 89 7.89 11.36 22.39
N TRP A 90 8.96 10.57 22.34
CA TRP A 90 8.88 9.10 22.53
C TRP A 90 8.10 8.67 23.79
N PRO A 91 8.25 9.35 24.95
CA PRO A 91 7.43 9.07 26.13
C PRO A 91 5.94 9.34 25.93
N GLU A 92 5.56 10.42 25.24
CA GLU A 92 4.15 10.76 24.99
C GLU A 92 3.47 9.72 24.11
N VAL A 93 4.15 9.26 23.05
CA VAL A 93 3.64 8.18 22.18
C VAL A 93 3.41 6.90 22.98
N ARG A 94 4.32 6.56 23.90
CA ARG A 94 4.16 5.40 24.78
C ARG A 94 2.97 5.56 25.72
N LEU A 95 2.78 6.75 26.28
CA LEU A 95 1.64 7.02 27.17
C LEU A 95 0.31 6.88 26.42
N SER A 96 0.18 7.48 25.23
CA SER A 96 -1.03 7.36 24.42
C SER A 96 -1.33 5.91 24.02
N THR A 97 -0.30 5.15 23.62
CA THR A 97 -0.48 3.73 23.23
C THR A 97 -0.85 2.83 24.41
N VAL A 98 -0.29 3.08 25.61
CA VAL A 98 -0.67 2.36 26.84
C VAL A 98 -2.14 2.62 27.19
N VAL A 99 -2.59 3.86 27.07
CA VAL A 99 -4.02 4.19 27.31
C VAL A 99 -4.91 3.40 26.35
N VAL A 100 -4.61 3.42 25.05
CA VAL A 100 -5.39 2.67 24.04
C VAL A 100 -5.35 1.16 24.29
N MET A 101 -4.21 0.62 24.71
CA MET A 101 -4.08 -0.79 25.05
C MET A 101 -5.01 -1.17 26.22
N ILE A 102 -5.03 -0.36 27.28
CA ILE A 102 -5.90 -0.58 28.44
C ILE A 102 -7.37 -0.46 28.05
N THR A 103 -7.76 0.57 27.29
CA THR A 103 -9.16 0.74 26.87
C THR A 103 -9.63 -0.42 26.00
N THR A 104 -8.77 -0.92 25.11
CA THR A 104 -9.08 -2.07 24.25
C THR A 104 -9.28 -3.34 25.08
N VAL A 105 -8.44 -3.60 26.09
CA VAL A 105 -8.59 -4.75 27.00
C VAL A 105 -9.89 -4.64 27.80
N LEU A 106 -10.23 -3.46 28.31
CA LEU A 106 -11.48 -3.26 29.04
C LEU A 106 -12.71 -3.54 28.17
N VAL A 107 -12.73 -3.01 26.93
CA VAL A 107 -13.82 -3.27 25.98
C VAL A 107 -13.90 -4.75 25.64
N ALA A 108 -12.77 -5.42 25.41
CA ALA A 108 -12.74 -6.86 25.15
C ALA A 108 -13.32 -7.67 26.32
N CYS A 109 -13.00 -7.31 27.58
CA CYS A 109 -13.59 -7.95 28.76
C CYS A 109 -15.11 -7.77 28.83
N VAL A 110 -15.62 -6.59 28.51
CA VAL A 110 -17.06 -6.31 28.49
C VAL A 110 -17.76 -7.14 27.41
N LEU A 111 -17.19 -7.18 26.19
CA LEU A 111 -17.73 -7.99 25.10
C LEU A 111 -17.73 -9.49 25.45
N TRP A 112 -16.65 -9.99 26.05
CA TRP A 112 -16.60 -11.36 26.55
C TRP A 112 -17.71 -11.65 27.59
N GLY A 113 -17.99 -10.69 28.47
CA GLY A 113 -19.13 -10.76 29.38
C GLY A 113 -20.47 -10.88 28.65
N PHE A 114 -20.72 -10.06 27.64
CA PHE A 114 -21.95 -10.17 26.84
C PHE A 114 -22.04 -11.49 26.06
N ASP A 115 -20.95 -11.95 25.46
CA ASP A 115 -20.90 -13.20 24.71
C ASP A 115 -21.22 -14.39 25.62
N THR A 116 -20.70 -14.42 26.85
CA THR A 116 -20.99 -15.49 27.81
C THR A 116 -22.45 -15.47 28.27
N VAL A 117 -23.02 -14.30 28.54
CA VAL A 117 -24.45 -14.15 28.90
C VAL A 117 -25.33 -14.62 27.74
N PHE A 118 -25.08 -14.17 26.51
CA PHE A 118 -25.86 -14.60 25.35
C PHE A 118 -25.71 -16.09 25.07
N ALA A 119 -24.51 -16.67 25.24
CA ALA A 119 -24.31 -18.11 25.12
C ALA A 119 -25.13 -18.87 26.17
N PHE A 120 -25.19 -18.40 27.41
CA PHE A 120 -26.00 -19.00 28.46
C PHE A 120 -27.50 -18.91 28.16
N VAL A 121 -28.00 -17.73 27.79
CA VAL A 121 -29.41 -17.49 27.44
C VAL A 121 -29.82 -18.36 26.26
N SER A 122 -29.01 -18.39 25.20
CA SER A 122 -29.29 -19.20 24.01
C SER A 122 -29.39 -20.69 24.36
N ARG A 123 -28.48 -21.21 25.20
CA ARG A 123 -28.54 -22.61 25.66
C ARG A 123 -29.79 -22.90 26.47
N LEU A 124 -30.27 -21.95 27.28
CA LEU A 124 -31.49 -22.15 28.05
C LEU A 124 -32.72 -22.21 27.13
N VAL A 125 -32.82 -21.33 26.14
CA VAL A 125 -33.92 -21.30 25.17
C VAL A 125 -33.95 -22.56 24.31
N TYR A 126 -32.82 -23.00 23.76
CA TYR A 126 -32.77 -24.22 22.93
C TYR A 126 -33.01 -25.52 23.70
N LYS A 127 -32.90 -25.50 25.02
CA LYS A 127 -33.09 -26.67 25.88
C LYS A 127 -34.54 -26.82 26.38
N ILE A 128 -35.35 -25.76 26.26
CA ILE A 128 -36.80 -25.77 26.46
C ILE A 128 -37.45 -26.22 25.15
#